data_AF-A0A286AUV0-F1
#
_entry.id   AF-A0A286AUV0-F1
#
_cell.length_a   1.000
_cell.length_b   1.000
_cell.length_c   1.000
_cell.angle_alpha   90.00
_cell.angle_beta   90.00
_cell.angle_gamma   90.00
#
_symmetry.space_group_name_H-M   'P 1'
#
loop_
_entity.id
_entity.type
_entity.pdbx_description
1 polymer ?
#
loop_
_entity_poly.entity_id
_entity_poly.type
_entity_poly.pdbx_seq_one_letter_code
_entity_poly.pdbx_strand_id
1 'polypeptide(L)'
;MPIHSFAATDLVFDHQKLGVLLVFPTEQLPQARLRPSPVDLEELVDSPHPYLREMAEQALQRDNGIKNALDAIASEFEFAPLPTLKRWCQANGFAALASELGQLPVAAAEGTFKFKGYLPTRLDESAATRYAALLLLMAVRAIFFGERRGLDQIVGSIEAKGWRYARVLPEDSALVVSGFMTLSEHFSDLGMATVLRSCAQRIVDAVHPEDRPVAALAITYSLLVSTGRSALAKNPQLLLKFAS
;
A
#
# COMPACT_ATOMS: atom_id res chain seq x y z
N MET A 1 12.56 -34.79 -1.59
CA MET A 1 13.67 -33.83 -1.73
C MET A 1 13.34 -32.62 -0.87
N PRO A 2 14.18 -32.21 0.08
CA PRO A 2 13.95 -30.98 0.82
C PRO A 2 14.28 -29.80 -0.09
N ILE A 3 13.33 -28.88 -0.23
CA ILE A 3 13.58 -27.57 -0.86
C ILE A 3 14.46 -26.82 0.13
N HIS A 4 15.74 -26.66 -0.21
CA HIS A 4 16.69 -25.92 0.59
C HIS A 4 16.22 -24.47 0.74
N SER A 5 16.26 -23.95 1.97
CA SER A 5 16.01 -22.56 2.30
C SER A 5 16.84 -21.66 1.39
N PHE A 6 16.19 -20.73 0.72
CA PHE A 6 16.86 -19.72 -0.07
C PHE A 6 17.76 -18.90 0.84
N ALA A 7 19.07 -19.02 0.65
CA ALA A 7 20.04 -18.13 1.27
C ALA A 7 19.83 -16.72 0.68
N ALA A 8 19.12 -15.90 1.45
CA ALA A 8 19.03 -14.46 1.30
C ALA A 8 20.39 -13.82 1.65
N THR A 9 21.30 -13.79 0.70
CA THR A 9 22.48 -12.91 0.68
C THR A 9 22.23 -11.88 -0.42
N ASP A 10 22.06 -10.57 -0.21
CA ASP A 10 22.22 -9.70 0.95
C ASP A 10 21.06 -8.69 0.98
N LEU A 11 19.98 -9.09 1.63
CA LEU A 11 18.96 -8.18 2.15
C LEU A 11 18.81 -8.58 3.60
N VAL A 12 19.66 -8.01 4.47
CA VAL A 12 19.55 -8.24 5.92
C VAL A 12 18.35 -7.45 6.42
N PHE A 13 17.16 -7.95 6.09
CA PHE A 13 15.93 -7.57 6.75
C PHE A 13 15.78 -8.42 7.99
N ASP A 14 15.26 -7.82 9.04
CA ASP A 14 14.84 -8.58 10.21
C ASP A 14 13.53 -9.33 9.87
N HIS A 15 13.65 -10.36 9.03
CA HIS A 15 12.56 -11.20 8.56
C HIS A 15 11.75 -11.76 9.73
N GLN A 16 12.42 -12.07 10.83
CA GLN A 16 11.77 -12.53 12.06
C GLN A 16 10.87 -11.44 12.63
N LYS A 17 11.35 -10.19 12.78
CA LYS A 17 10.49 -9.09 13.26
C LYS A 17 9.38 -8.72 12.28
N LEU A 18 9.63 -8.74 10.97
CA LEU A 18 8.59 -8.53 9.98
C LEU A 18 7.50 -9.61 10.06
N GLY A 19 7.88 -10.87 10.25
CA GLY A 19 6.94 -11.97 10.47
C GLY A 19 6.12 -11.83 11.75
N VAL A 20 6.71 -11.28 12.82
CA VAL A 20 5.98 -10.94 14.06
C VAL A 20 4.97 -9.82 13.84
N LEU A 21 5.30 -8.82 13.02
CA LEU A 21 4.42 -7.67 12.73
C LEU A 21 3.33 -8.00 11.71
N LEU A 22 3.59 -8.94 10.79
CA LEU A 22 2.74 -9.28 9.67
C LEU A 22 2.45 -10.80 9.66
N VAL A 23 1.53 -11.22 10.53
CA VAL A 23 1.20 -12.66 10.73
C VAL A 23 0.11 -13.12 9.76
N PHE A 24 0.46 -13.51 8.53
CA PHE A 24 -0.53 -13.81 7.47
C PHE A 24 -1.45 -14.99 7.80
N PRO A 25 -2.77 -14.85 7.53
CA PRO A 25 -3.67 -15.98 7.62
C PRO A 25 -3.25 -17.05 6.60
N THR A 26 -3.29 -18.31 7.04
CA THR A 26 -3.11 -19.48 6.18
C THR A 26 -4.39 -19.88 5.44
N GLU A 27 -5.52 -19.30 5.86
CA GLU A 27 -6.85 -19.53 5.32
C GLU A 27 -7.28 -18.38 4.40
N GLN A 28 -8.49 -18.48 3.86
CA GLN A 28 -9.07 -17.46 2.99
C GLN A 28 -9.10 -16.09 3.69
N LEU A 29 -8.72 -15.04 2.96
CA LEU A 29 -8.68 -13.68 3.50
C LEU A 29 -10.08 -13.20 3.94
N PRO A 30 -10.18 -12.56 5.13
CA PRO A 30 -11.47 -12.10 5.63
C PRO A 30 -12.05 -10.99 4.75
N GLN A 31 -13.36 -11.04 4.52
CA GLN A 31 -14.06 -10.01 3.75
C GLN A 31 -14.54 -8.88 4.66
N ALA A 32 -14.07 -7.67 4.40
CA ALA A 32 -14.62 -6.49 5.04
C ALA A 32 -16.08 -6.28 4.62
N ARG A 33 -16.96 -5.97 5.59
CA ARG A 33 -18.33 -5.55 5.31
C ARG A 33 -18.32 -4.10 4.84
N LEU A 34 -18.27 -3.91 3.53
CA LEU A 34 -18.36 -2.58 2.91
C LEU A 34 -19.78 -2.33 2.45
N ARG A 35 -20.15 -1.06 2.47
CA ARG A 35 -21.35 -0.61 1.75
C ARG A 35 -20.91 -0.19 0.35
N PRO A 36 -21.71 -0.46 -0.69
CA PRO A 36 -21.46 0.13 -1.99
C PRO A 36 -21.40 1.65 -1.87
N SER A 37 -20.58 2.28 -2.71
CA SER A 37 -20.59 3.73 -2.87
C SER A 37 -22.03 4.19 -3.14
N PRO A 38 -22.50 5.28 -2.51
CA PRO A 38 -23.81 5.85 -2.82
C PRO A 38 -23.88 6.45 -4.23
N VAL A 39 -22.74 6.58 -4.91
CA VAL A 39 -22.63 7.15 -6.25
C VAL A 39 -22.16 6.06 -7.20
N ASP A 40 -22.98 5.76 -8.20
CA ASP A 40 -22.61 4.91 -9.34
C ASP A 40 -21.90 5.77 -10.38
N LEU A 41 -20.59 5.54 -10.53
CA LEU A 41 -19.78 6.28 -11.48
C LEU A 41 -20.15 5.93 -12.94
N GLU A 42 -20.61 4.72 -13.20
CA GLU A 42 -20.99 4.28 -14.55
C GLU A 42 -22.24 5.04 -15.02
N GLU A 43 -23.24 5.23 -14.13
CA GLU A 43 -24.41 6.06 -14.42
C GLU A 43 -24.07 7.54 -14.64
N LEU A 44 -23.03 8.05 -13.99
CA LEU A 44 -22.61 9.46 -14.12
C LEU A 44 -21.88 9.77 -15.43
N VAL A 45 -21.34 8.76 -16.14
CA VAL A 45 -20.72 8.96 -17.46
C VAL A 45 -21.76 9.42 -18.48
N ASP A 46 -23.00 8.94 -18.37
CA ASP A 46 -24.09 9.35 -19.25
C ASP A 46 -24.78 10.64 -18.78
N SER A 47 -24.27 11.29 -17.73
CA SER A 47 -24.84 12.53 -17.20
C SER A 47 -24.87 13.65 -18.25
N PRO A 48 -25.98 14.40 -18.38
CA PRO A 48 -26.04 15.56 -19.26
C PRO A 48 -25.14 16.71 -18.80
N HIS A 49 -24.65 16.70 -17.55
CA HIS A 49 -23.79 17.74 -17.00
C HIS A 49 -22.31 17.46 -17.35
N PRO A 50 -21.64 18.27 -18.20
CA PRO A 50 -20.31 17.96 -18.73
C PRO A 50 -19.25 17.71 -17.65
N TYR A 51 -19.28 18.52 -16.59
CA TYR A 51 -18.36 18.37 -15.47
C TYR A 51 -18.52 17.05 -14.69
N LEU A 52 -19.76 16.58 -14.48
CA LEU A 52 -20.00 15.33 -13.76
C LEU A 52 -19.55 14.12 -14.58
N ARG A 53 -19.80 14.16 -15.89
CA ARG A 53 -19.31 13.17 -16.84
C ARG A 53 -17.79 13.10 -16.84
N GLU A 54 -17.12 14.24 -17.00
CA GLU A 54 -15.65 14.29 -17.02
C GLU A 54 -15.06 13.75 -15.70
N MET A 55 -15.63 14.12 -14.55
CA MET A 55 -15.20 13.57 -13.26
C MET A 55 -15.39 12.05 -13.16
N ALA A 56 -16.52 11.52 -13.64
CA ALA A 56 -16.81 10.09 -13.64
C ALA A 56 -15.85 9.32 -14.56
N GLU A 57 -15.63 9.82 -15.78
CA GLU A 57 -14.67 9.25 -16.74
C GLU A 57 -13.25 9.20 -16.16
N GLN A 58 -12.79 10.29 -15.52
CA GLN A 58 -11.48 10.34 -14.88
C GLN A 58 -11.36 9.40 -13.68
N ALA A 59 -12.43 9.22 -12.90
CA ALA A 59 -12.47 8.26 -11.80
C ALA A 59 -12.40 6.82 -12.33
N LEU A 60 -13.22 6.47 -13.32
CA LEU A 60 -13.22 5.14 -13.95
C LEU A 60 -11.87 4.82 -14.62
N GLN A 61 -11.25 5.79 -15.28
CA GLN A 61 -9.93 5.59 -15.88
C GLN A 61 -8.86 5.30 -14.80
N ARG A 62 -8.95 5.96 -13.63
CA ARG A 62 -8.06 5.67 -12.50
C ARG A 62 -8.30 4.27 -11.95
N ASP A 63 -9.57 3.91 -11.74
CA ASP A 63 -9.94 2.58 -11.23
C ASP A 63 -9.47 1.48 -12.18
N ASN A 64 -9.68 1.64 -13.48
CA ASN A 64 -9.22 0.68 -14.48
C ASN A 64 -7.68 0.59 -14.53
N GLY A 65 -6.98 1.72 -14.39
CA GLY A 65 -5.52 1.72 -14.29
C GLY A 65 -5.01 0.90 -13.11
N ILE A 66 -5.64 1.02 -11.94
CA ILE A 66 -5.25 0.28 -10.73
C ILE A 66 -5.66 -1.19 -10.82
N LYS A 67 -6.85 -1.51 -11.32
CA LYS A 67 -7.28 -2.89 -11.58
C LYS A 67 -6.28 -3.61 -12.49
N ASN A 68 -5.92 -2.98 -13.62
CA ASN A 68 -4.94 -3.53 -14.55
C ASN A 68 -3.57 -3.75 -13.89
N ALA A 69 -3.13 -2.83 -13.03
CA ALA A 69 -1.89 -2.99 -12.28
C ALA A 69 -1.96 -4.17 -11.30
N LEU A 70 -3.06 -4.31 -10.56
CA LEU A 70 -3.27 -5.42 -9.62
C LEU A 70 -3.36 -6.78 -10.33
N ASP A 71 -4.01 -6.84 -11.48
CA ASP A 71 -4.08 -8.05 -12.29
C ASP A 71 -2.71 -8.42 -12.86
N ALA A 72 -1.94 -7.45 -13.37
CA ALA A 72 -0.57 -7.68 -13.82
C ALA A 72 0.32 -8.21 -12.69
N ILE A 73 0.24 -7.60 -11.50
CA ILE A 73 0.92 -8.07 -10.29
C ILE A 73 0.53 -9.51 -9.97
N ALA A 74 -0.78 -9.81 -9.92
CA ALA A 74 -1.25 -11.15 -9.59
C ALA A 74 -0.76 -12.20 -10.60
N SER A 75 -0.81 -11.90 -11.90
CA SER A 75 -0.31 -12.79 -12.95
C SER A 75 1.20 -13.00 -12.86
N GLU A 76 2.00 -11.95 -12.62
CA GLU A 76 3.45 -12.11 -12.44
C GLU A 76 3.79 -13.07 -11.28
N PHE A 77 3.02 -13.04 -10.19
CA PHE A 77 3.18 -13.96 -9.07
C PHE A 77 2.73 -15.38 -9.36
N GLU A 78 1.66 -15.56 -10.12
CA GLU A 78 1.18 -16.88 -10.52
C GLU A 78 2.22 -17.65 -11.34
N PHE A 79 2.97 -16.96 -12.21
CA PHE A 79 3.95 -17.58 -13.08
C PHE A 79 5.39 -17.54 -12.55
N ALA A 80 5.78 -16.49 -11.82
CA ALA A 80 7.16 -16.26 -11.38
C ALA A 80 7.25 -15.52 -10.04
N PRO A 81 6.81 -16.12 -8.92
CA PRO A 81 6.72 -15.43 -7.64
C PRO A 81 8.08 -15.00 -7.10
N LEU A 82 9.05 -15.90 -7.01
CA LEU A 82 10.37 -15.60 -6.42
C LEU A 82 11.19 -14.59 -7.23
N PRO A 83 11.29 -14.68 -8.58
CA PRO A 83 11.97 -13.66 -9.36
C PRO A 83 11.32 -12.27 -9.24
N THR A 84 9.98 -12.22 -9.23
CA THR A 84 9.23 -10.97 -9.06
C THR A 84 9.52 -10.33 -7.71
N LEU A 85 9.47 -11.10 -6.63
CA LEU A 85 9.82 -10.65 -5.28
C LEU A 85 11.24 -10.10 -5.20
N LYS A 86 12.21 -10.83 -5.74
CA LYS A 86 13.62 -10.41 -5.73
C LYS A 86 13.79 -9.05 -6.40
N ARG A 87 13.20 -8.86 -7.59
CA ARG A 87 13.27 -7.61 -8.33
C ARG A 87 12.68 -6.43 -7.54
N TRP A 88 11.55 -6.63 -6.88
CA TRP A 88 10.91 -5.55 -6.12
C TRP A 88 11.62 -5.21 -4.82
N CYS A 89 12.18 -6.21 -4.14
CA CYS A 89 12.97 -5.99 -2.93
C CYS A 89 14.30 -5.27 -3.19
N GLN A 90 14.78 -5.28 -4.44
CA GLN A 90 15.99 -4.58 -4.87
C GLN A 90 15.78 -3.08 -5.14
N ALA A 91 14.56 -2.55 -5.02
CA ALA A 91 14.32 -1.13 -5.18
C ALA A 91 15.00 -0.30 -4.07
N ASN A 92 15.66 0.80 -4.46
CA ASN A 92 16.51 1.60 -3.58
C ASN A 92 15.81 2.10 -2.30
N GLY A 93 14.51 2.44 -2.37
CA GLY A 93 13.73 2.88 -1.21
C GLY A 93 13.11 1.77 -0.37
N PHE A 94 13.00 0.54 -0.90
CA PHE A 94 12.28 -0.54 -0.21
C PHE A 94 13.00 -0.99 1.06
N ALA A 95 14.32 -1.16 0.96
CA ALA A 95 15.09 -1.77 2.04
C ALA A 95 15.09 -0.93 3.33
N ALA A 96 15.19 0.39 3.20
CA ALA A 96 15.14 1.32 4.32
C ALA A 96 13.77 1.28 5.03
N LEU A 97 12.68 1.29 4.25
CA LEU A 97 11.32 1.22 4.79
C LEU A 97 11.03 -0.13 5.47
N ALA A 98 11.51 -1.24 4.88
CA ALA A 98 11.38 -2.57 5.47
C ALA A 98 12.18 -2.69 6.78
N SER A 99 13.36 -2.08 6.86
CA SER A 99 14.16 -2.03 8.09
C SER A 99 13.46 -1.23 9.19
N GLU A 100 12.95 -0.03 8.90
CA GLU A 100 12.18 0.76 9.88
C GLU A 100 10.91 0.03 10.34
N LEU A 101 10.22 -0.66 9.42
CA LEU A 101 9.08 -1.50 9.77
C LEU A 101 9.48 -2.58 10.78
N GLY A 102 10.59 -3.30 10.54
CA GLY A 102 11.11 -4.29 11.49
C GLY A 102 11.53 -3.70 12.84
N GLN A 103 11.81 -2.40 12.92
CA GLN A 103 12.13 -1.72 14.18
C GLN A 103 10.91 -1.17 14.92
N LEU A 104 9.72 -1.23 14.31
CA LEU A 104 8.50 -0.81 15.00
C LEU A 104 8.22 -1.73 16.19
N PRO A 105 7.71 -1.18 17.31
CA PRO A 105 7.28 -2.01 18.42
C PRO A 105 6.11 -2.89 17.99
N VAL A 106 6.06 -4.13 18.51
CA VAL A 106 4.97 -5.09 18.20
C VAL A 106 3.60 -4.50 18.50
N ALA A 107 3.49 -3.67 19.54
CA ALA A 107 2.27 -2.94 19.88
C ALA A 107 1.76 -1.97 18.80
N ALA A 108 2.56 -1.63 17.77
CA ALA A 108 2.09 -0.89 16.58
C ALA A 108 1.23 -1.78 15.66
N ALA A 109 1.34 -3.11 15.80
CA ALA A 109 0.56 -4.11 15.08
C ALA A 109 -0.58 -4.73 15.92
N GLU A 110 -0.75 -4.36 17.19
CA GLU A 110 -1.75 -4.93 18.11
C GLU A 110 -3.03 -4.05 18.22
N GLY A 111 -4.21 -4.69 18.12
CA GLY A 111 -5.51 -4.10 18.48
C GLY A 111 -6.11 -3.11 17.47
N THR A 112 -7.01 -2.24 17.95
CA THR A 112 -7.47 -1.07 17.17
C THR A 112 -6.33 -0.05 17.15
N PHE A 113 -5.75 0.17 15.96
CA PHE A 113 -4.54 0.94 15.71
C PHE A 113 -4.43 2.23 16.55
N LYS A 114 -3.47 2.26 17.48
CA LYS A 114 -3.14 3.47 18.24
C LYS A 114 -2.04 4.25 17.52
N PHE A 115 -2.43 4.98 16.47
CA PHE A 115 -1.50 5.84 15.72
C PHE A 115 -0.85 6.94 16.58
N LYS A 116 -1.58 7.40 17.59
CA LYS A 116 -1.26 8.61 18.36
C LYS A 116 0.05 8.52 19.19
N GLY A 117 0.67 7.34 19.31
CA GLY A 117 1.96 7.15 20.00
C GLY A 117 3.16 6.90 19.08
N TYR A 118 2.91 6.62 17.79
CA TYR A 118 3.95 6.23 16.84
C TYR A 118 4.14 7.24 15.70
N LEU A 119 3.21 8.20 15.57
CA LEU A 119 3.40 9.34 14.67
C LEU A 119 4.60 10.17 15.15
N PRO A 120 5.64 10.31 14.32
CA PRO A 120 6.73 11.20 14.64
C PRO A 120 6.21 12.64 14.79
N THR A 121 6.80 13.38 15.71
CA THR A 121 6.52 14.81 15.90
C THR A 121 7.62 15.69 15.32
N ARG A 122 8.83 15.14 15.17
CA ARG A 122 9.99 15.79 14.55
C ARG A 122 9.97 15.56 13.04
N LEU A 123 10.44 16.55 12.30
CA LEU A 123 10.59 16.50 10.85
C LEU A 123 12.07 16.28 10.53
N ASP A 124 12.49 15.02 10.61
CA ASP A 124 13.81 14.54 10.20
C ASP A 124 13.65 13.26 9.35
N GLU A 125 14.72 12.84 8.70
CA GLU A 125 14.70 11.70 7.77
C GLU A 125 14.32 10.38 8.45
N SER A 126 14.79 10.14 9.68
CA SER A 126 14.45 8.94 10.45
C SER A 126 12.96 8.91 10.79
N ALA A 127 12.42 10.02 11.30
CA ALA A 127 11.01 10.20 11.56
C ALA A 127 10.16 9.99 10.29
N ALA A 128 10.56 10.59 9.17
CA ALA A 128 9.86 10.46 7.91
C ALA A 128 9.87 9.01 7.37
N THR A 129 11.01 8.31 7.51
CA THR A 129 11.13 6.92 7.07
C THR A 129 10.25 6.01 7.91
N ARG A 130 10.22 6.21 9.23
CA ARG A 130 9.30 5.50 10.12
C ARG A 130 7.84 5.78 9.81
N TYR A 131 7.51 7.03 9.46
CA TYR A 131 6.17 7.38 9.02
C TYR A 131 5.76 6.60 7.76
N ALA A 132 6.63 6.55 6.75
CA ALA A 132 6.38 5.77 5.53
C ALA A 132 6.32 4.26 5.80
N ALA A 133 7.12 3.73 6.73
CA ALA A 133 7.02 2.34 7.17
C ALA A 133 5.66 2.03 7.84
N LEU A 134 5.13 2.96 8.65
CA LEU A 134 3.78 2.83 9.22
C LEU A 134 2.69 2.84 8.13
N LEU A 135 2.85 3.63 7.07
CA LEU A 135 1.93 3.58 5.92
C LEU A 135 1.94 2.21 5.25
N LEU A 136 3.13 1.64 5.00
CA LEU A 136 3.25 0.29 4.44
C LEU A 136 2.62 -0.77 5.34
N LEU A 137 2.85 -0.71 6.65
CA LEU A 137 2.20 -1.61 7.62
C LEU A 137 0.67 -1.56 7.47
N MET A 138 0.10 -0.36 7.41
CA MET A 138 -1.33 -0.17 7.27
C MET A 138 -1.88 -0.69 5.95
N ALA A 139 -1.20 -0.42 4.84
CA ALA A 139 -1.64 -0.88 3.54
C ALA A 139 -1.49 -2.40 3.38
N VAL A 140 -0.43 -3.01 3.93
CA VAL A 140 -0.31 -4.48 4.00
C VAL A 140 -1.50 -5.06 4.77
N ARG A 141 -1.83 -4.50 5.94
CA ARG A 141 -2.99 -4.93 6.73
C ARG A 141 -4.32 -4.76 6.00
N ALA A 142 -4.52 -3.65 5.32
CA ALA A 142 -5.72 -3.42 4.55
C ALA A 142 -5.87 -4.41 3.37
N ILE A 143 -4.78 -4.69 2.64
CA ILE A 143 -4.79 -5.57 1.45
C ILE A 143 -4.86 -7.05 1.86
N PHE A 144 -3.96 -7.49 2.72
CA PHE A 144 -3.76 -8.91 3.00
C PHE A 144 -4.52 -9.42 4.21
N PHE A 145 -4.90 -8.54 5.13
CA PHE A 145 -5.61 -8.94 6.35
C PHE A 145 -7.07 -8.52 6.35
N GLY A 146 -7.51 -7.79 5.32
CA GLY A 146 -8.86 -7.20 5.28
C GLY A 146 -9.10 -6.20 6.43
N GLU A 147 -8.04 -5.74 7.08
CA GLU A 147 -8.12 -4.87 8.26
C GLU A 147 -8.05 -3.41 7.85
N ARG A 148 -9.24 -2.83 7.65
CA ARG A 148 -9.38 -1.46 7.14
C ARG A 148 -9.59 -0.40 8.22
N ARG A 149 -9.93 -0.83 9.43
CA ARG A 149 -10.19 0.07 10.57
C ARG A 149 -8.86 0.70 10.96
N GLY A 150 -8.68 2.00 10.78
CA GLY A 150 -7.42 2.72 11.09
C GLY A 150 -6.85 3.54 9.94
N LEU A 151 -7.34 3.33 8.70
CA LEU A 151 -6.93 4.10 7.53
C LEU A 151 -7.27 5.58 7.67
N ASP A 152 -8.47 5.93 8.13
CA ASP A 152 -8.93 7.33 8.23
C ASP A 152 -8.02 8.22 9.09
N GLN A 153 -7.48 7.69 10.19
CA GLN A 153 -6.57 8.44 11.06
C GLN A 153 -5.23 8.74 10.36
N ILE A 154 -4.78 7.81 9.52
CA ILE A 154 -3.58 7.98 8.73
C ILE A 154 -3.79 8.91 7.56
N VAL A 155 -4.91 8.75 6.87
CA VAL A 155 -5.36 9.63 5.79
C VAL A 155 -5.37 11.08 6.30
N GLY A 156 -6.04 11.35 7.43
CA GLY A 156 -6.02 12.68 8.04
C GLY A 156 -4.62 13.17 8.44
N SER A 157 -3.72 12.28 8.85
CA SER A 157 -2.32 12.63 9.11
C SER A 157 -1.54 12.95 7.82
N ILE A 158 -1.78 12.22 6.73
CA ILE A 158 -1.15 12.47 5.43
C ILE A 158 -1.63 13.79 4.86
N GLU A 159 -2.93 14.07 4.91
CA GLU A 159 -3.50 15.36 4.52
C GLU A 159 -2.86 16.51 5.29
N ALA A 160 -2.68 16.36 6.60
CA ALA A 160 -2.12 17.40 7.46
C ALA A 160 -0.60 17.58 7.30
N LYS A 161 0.16 16.48 7.16
CA LYS A 161 1.63 16.49 7.35
C LYS A 161 2.42 15.65 6.35
N GLY A 162 1.78 14.81 5.54
CA GLY A 162 2.46 13.86 4.65
C GLY A 162 3.47 14.53 3.70
N TRP A 163 3.12 15.71 3.19
CA TRP A 163 4.01 16.51 2.34
C TRP A 163 5.30 16.96 3.02
N ARG A 164 5.26 17.24 4.33
CA ARG A 164 6.45 17.66 5.10
C ARG A 164 7.44 16.51 5.21
N TYR A 165 6.91 15.29 5.39
CA TYR A 165 7.72 14.08 5.42
C TYR A 165 8.27 13.71 4.03
N ALA A 166 7.45 13.82 2.97
CA ALA A 166 7.88 13.52 1.61
C ALA A 166 9.10 14.35 1.16
N ARG A 167 9.24 15.60 1.63
CA ARG A 167 10.36 16.48 1.28
C ARG A 167 11.72 16.09 1.83
N VAL A 168 11.73 15.33 2.92
CA VAL A 168 12.96 14.91 3.60
C VAL A 168 13.28 13.43 3.35
N LEU A 169 12.52 12.79 2.45
CA LEU A 169 12.68 11.40 2.06
C LEU A 169 13.35 11.28 0.69
N PRO A 170 14.07 10.17 0.43
CA PRO A 170 14.44 9.77 -0.92
C PRO A 170 13.21 9.64 -1.84
N GLU A 171 13.39 9.87 -3.14
CA GLU A 171 12.30 9.95 -4.14
C GLU A 171 11.30 8.78 -4.04
N ASP A 172 11.78 7.54 -4.04
CA ASP A 172 10.94 6.35 -3.95
C ASP A 172 10.10 6.31 -2.66
N SER A 173 10.67 6.72 -1.53
CA SER A 173 9.97 6.77 -0.24
C SER A 173 8.99 7.94 -0.17
N ALA A 174 9.32 9.06 -0.81
CA ALA A 174 8.41 10.20 -0.95
C ALA A 174 7.17 9.83 -1.78
N LEU A 175 7.34 9.00 -2.82
CA LEU A 175 6.24 8.46 -3.63
C LEU A 175 5.30 7.57 -2.82
N VAL A 176 5.83 6.80 -1.87
CA VAL A 176 5.00 5.98 -0.95
C VAL A 176 4.08 6.87 -0.12
N VAL A 177 4.59 7.98 0.40
CA VAL A 177 3.79 8.93 1.21
C VAL A 177 2.74 9.65 0.36
N SER A 178 3.11 10.10 -0.84
CA SER A 178 2.20 10.83 -1.73
C SER A 178 1.13 9.95 -2.36
N GLY A 179 1.46 8.70 -2.69
CA GLY A 179 0.55 7.73 -3.30
C GLY A 179 -0.48 7.12 -2.34
N PHE A 180 -0.24 7.22 -1.03
CA PHE A 180 -1.07 6.53 -0.05
C PHE A 180 -2.53 6.99 -0.05
N MET A 181 -2.79 8.29 -0.18
CA MET A 181 -4.17 8.81 -0.21
C MET A 181 -4.98 8.15 -1.32
N THR A 182 -4.43 8.14 -2.54
CA THR A 182 -5.03 7.46 -3.69
C THR A 182 -5.30 6.00 -3.38
N LEU A 183 -4.32 5.26 -2.85
CA LEU A 183 -4.53 3.85 -2.51
C LEU A 183 -5.61 3.66 -1.42
N SER A 184 -5.67 4.55 -0.43
CA SER A 184 -6.61 4.45 0.68
C SER A 184 -8.06 4.68 0.28
N GLU A 185 -8.32 5.57 -0.70
CA GLU A 185 -9.65 5.78 -1.27
C GLU A 185 -10.21 4.48 -1.87
N HIS A 186 -9.35 3.73 -2.56
CA HIS A 186 -9.67 2.42 -3.16
C HIS A 186 -9.91 1.31 -2.12
N PHE A 187 -9.37 1.46 -0.91
CA PHE A 187 -9.74 0.59 0.22
C PHE A 187 -11.12 0.90 0.79
N SER A 188 -11.85 1.90 0.32
CA SER A 188 -13.22 2.15 0.74
C SER A 188 -14.26 1.76 -0.33
N ASP A 189 -13.83 1.64 -1.59
CA ASP A 189 -14.68 1.22 -2.69
C ASP A 189 -14.94 -0.30 -2.72
N LEU A 190 -16.19 -0.71 -2.96
CA LEU A 190 -16.61 -2.12 -2.94
C LEU A 190 -16.06 -2.92 -4.13
N GLY A 191 -16.07 -2.32 -5.32
CA GLY A 191 -15.59 -2.98 -6.54
C GLY A 191 -14.08 -3.23 -6.46
N MET A 192 -13.33 -2.18 -6.12
CA MET A 192 -11.89 -2.23 -5.96
C MET A 192 -11.46 -3.12 -4.78
N ALA A 193 -12.21 -3.11 -3.67
CA ALA A 193 -11.98 -4.02 -2.56
C ALA A 193 -11.98 -5.49 -2.97
N THR A 194 -12.90 -5.85 -3.86
CA THR A 194 -13.03 -7.22 -4.36
C THR A 194 -11.82 -7.62 -5.21
N VAL A 195 -11.34 -6.70 -6.07
CA VAL A 195 -10.14 -6.90 -6.89
C VAL A 195 -8.89 -7.01 -6.03
N LEU A 196 -8.70 -6.10 -5.07
CA LEU A 196 -7.58 -6.12 -4.13
C LEU A 196 -7.51 -7.44 -3.35
N ARG A 197 -8.66 -7.94 -2.87
CA ARG A 197 -8.74 -9.23 -2.19
C ARG A 197 -8.39 -10.39 -3.13
N SER A 198 -8.91 -10.38 -4.36
CA SER A 198 -8.61 -11.41 -5.36
C SER A 198 -7.11 -11.47 -5.67
N CYS A 199 -6.50 -10.31 -5.89
CA CYS A 199 -5.06 -10.15 -6.07
C CYS A 199 -4.30 -10.73 -4.86
N ALA A 200 -4.62 -10.28 -3.64
CA ALA A 200 -3.98 -10.73 -2.42
C ALA A 200 -4.11 -12.25 -2.20
N GLN A 201 -5.28 -12.84 -2.47
CA GLN A 201 -5.49 -14.28 -2.35
C GLN A 201 -4.62 -15.07 -3.34
N ARG A 202 -4.59 -14.67 -4.62
CA ARG A 202 -3.75 -15.33 -5.63
C ARG A 202 -2.27 -15.31 -5.24
N ILE A 203 -1.81 -14.21 -4.66
CA ILE A 203 -0.44 -14.10 -4.15
C ILE A 203 -0.22 -15.06 -2.99
N VAL A 204 -1.11 -15.06 -1.99
CA VAL A 204 -1.03 -15.98 -0.83
C VAL A 204 -0.94 -17.44 -1.29
N ASP A 205 -1.68 -17.80 -2.33
CA ASP A 205 -1.70 -19.15 -2.91
C ASP A 205 -0.40 -19.46 -3.69
N ALA A 206 0.21 -18.45 -4.34
CA ALA A 206 1.41 -18.60 -5.16
C ALA A 206 2.74 -18.61 -4.38
N VAL A 207 2.75 -18.15 -3.11
CA VAL A 207 3.98 -18.05 -2.30
C VAL A 207 3.96 -18.94 -1.05
N HIS A 208 5.14 -19.46 -0.70
CA HIS A 208 5.33 -20.25 0.51
C HIS A 208 5.00 -19.41 1.77
N PRO A 209 4.41 -19.99 2.83
CA PRO A 209 4.00 -19.24 4.03
C PRO A 209 5.07 -18.33 4.63
N GLU A 210 6.33 -18.77 4.60
CA GLU A 210 7.47 -18.03 5.15
C GLU A 210 7.79 -16.73 4.38
N ASP A 211 7.49 -16.68 3.08
CA ASP A 211 7.80 -15.53 2.20
C ASP A 211 6.64 -14.53 2.10
N ARG A 212 5.44 -14.90 2.57
CA ARG A 212 4.21 -14.07 2.48
C ARG A 212 4.37 -12.66 3.05
N PRO A 213 5.05 -12.44 4.21
CA PRO A 213 5.28 -11.09 4.73
C PRO A 213 6.04 -10.17 3.79
N VAL A 214 7.10 -10.71 3.20
CA VAL A 214 7.95 -9.97 2.29
C VAL A 214 7.20 -9.68 1.00
N ALA A 215 6.43 -10.67 0.51
CA ALA A 215 5.60 -10.52 -0.66
C ALA A 215 4.58 -9.41 -0.51
N ALA A 216 3.85 -9.42 0.60
CA ALA A 216 2.86 -8.41 0.88
C ALA A 216 3.44 -7.01 0.95
N LEU A 217 4.59 -6.87 1.60
CA LEU A 217 5.29 -5.59 1.69
C LEU A 217 5.74 -5.10 0.30
N ALA A 218 6.33 -5.98 -0.51
CA ALA A 218 6.82 -5.65 -1.85
C ALA A 218 5.68 -5.22 -2.79
N ILE A 219 4.55 -5.93 -2.76
CA ILE A 219 3.35 -5.59 -3.53
C ILE A 219 2.81 -4.21 -3.13
N THR A 220 2.66 -4.01 -1.83
CA THR A 220 2.13 -2.77 -1.28
C THR A 220 3.03 -1.59 -1.64
N TYR A 221 4.35 -1.76 -1.54
CA TYR A 221 5.33 -0.76 -1.95
C TYR A 221 5.22 -0.43 -3.44
N SER A 222 5.22 -1.44 -4.32
CA SER A 222 5.10 -1.23 -5.77
C SER A 222 3.81 -0.49 -6.14
N LEU A 223 2.69 -0.83 -5.49
CA LEU A 223 1.40 -0.20 -5.72
C LEU A 223 1.40 1.27 -5.26
N LEU A 224 1.96 1.55 -4.07
CA LEU A 224 2.07 2.92 -3.54
C LEU A 224 3.00 3.80 -4.39
N VAL A 225 4.13 3.27 -4.86
CA VAL A 225 5.04 4.00 -5.75
C VAL A 225 4.35 4.33 -7.09
N SER A 226 3.63 3.37 -7.68
CA SER A 226 2.91 3.57 -8.94
C SER A 226 1.80 4.61 -8.83
N THR A 227 1.00 4.54 -7.76
CA THR A 227 -0.06 5.52 -7.48
C THR A 227 0.50 6.90 -7.14
N GLY A 228 1.63 6.97 -6.42
CA GLY A 228 2.35 8.21 -6.14
C GLY A 228 2.79 8.93 -7.42
N ARG A 229 3.40 8.21 -8.37
CA ARG A 229 3.78 8.79 -9.67
C ARG A 229 2.57 9.35 -10.44
N SER A 230 1.46 8.63 -10.40
CA SER A 230 0.20 9.06 -11.04
C SER A 230 -0.42 10.28 -10.36
N ALA A 231 -0.37 10.36 -9.03
CA ALA A 231 -0.86 11.50 -8.26
C ALA A 231 -0.05 12.78 -8.55
N LEU A 232 1.28 12.65 -8.68
CA LEU A 232 2.15 13.77 -9.05
C LEU A 232 1.85 14.29 -10.46
N ALA A 233 1.56 13.39 -11.42
CA ALA A 233 1.28 13.76 -12.80
C ALA A 233 -0.10 14.39 -13.01
N LYS A 234 -1.11 14.01 -12.20
CA LYS A 234 -2.52 14.40 -12.40
C LYS A 234 -3.01 15.52 -11.48
N ASN A 235 -2.27 15.87 -10.43
CA ASN A 235 -2.72 16.85 -9.44
C ASN A 235 -1.62 17.85 -9.03
N PRO A 236 -1.05 18.62 -9.98
CA PRO A 236 0.02 19.58 -9.68
C PRO A 236 -0.44 20.67 -8.70
N GLN A 237 -1.75 20.92 -8.56
CA GLN A 237 -2.29 21.88 -7.59
C GLN A 237 -2.24 21.39 -6.14
N LEU A 238 -2.31 20.07 -5.89
CA LEU A 238 -2.05 19.50 -4.56
C LEU A 238 -0.57 19.71 -4.20
N LEU A 239 0.34 19.52 -5.17
CA LEU A 239 1.77 19.83 -5.01
C LEU A 239 2.04 21.34 -4.79
N LEU A 240 1.26 22.22 -5.42
CA LEU A 240 1.36 23.68 -5.23
C LEU A 240 0.81 24.14 -3.88
N LYS A 241 -0.22 23.49 -3.33
CA LYS A 241 -0.66 23.70 -1.92
C LYS A 241 0.39 23.25 -0.91
N PHE A 242 1.28 22.34 -1.29
CA PHE A 242 2.42 21.95 -0.47
C PHE A 242 3.63 22.86 -0.69
N ALA A 243 3.77 23.52 -1.84
CA ALA A 243 4.85 24.45 -2.19
C ALA A 243 4.67 25.90 -1.68
N SER A 244 3.58 26.19 -0.95
CA SER A 244 3.33 27.49 -0.29
C SER A 244 3.50 27.42 1.23
#